data_AF-A0A3P7NQU2-F1
#
_entry.id   AF-A0A3P7NQU2-F1
#
_cell.length_a   1.000
_cell.length_b   1.000
_cell.length_c   1.000
_cell.angle_alpha   90.00
_cell.angle_beta   90.00
_cell.angle_gamma   90.00
#
_symmetry.space_group_name_H-M   'P 1'
#
loop_
_entity.id
_entity.type
_entity.pdbx_description
1 polymer ?
#
loop_
_entity_poly.entity_id
_entity_poly.type
_entity_poly.pdbx_seq_one_letter_code
_entity_poly.pdbx_strand_id
1 'polypeptide(L)'
;MAHRLRDDFSKVERKALKELRADSDLGIVPADKGRSTVVLERTDYINNAQNFLNDHQSYVPYRSVPIKMLTREINTTLLAMKNSGATSPIDRNRARAQETAMAHFYGLPKVNKEGAPSGQSYLSKKLQTTD
;
A
#
# COMPACT_ATOMS: atom_id res chain seq x y z
N MET A 1 14.97 20.94 -14.22
CA MET A 1 16.26 20.30 -14.56
C MET A 1 16.13 18.80 -14.29
N ALA A 2 16.22 17.96 -15.32
CA ALA A 2 16.15 16.51 -15.13
C ALA A 2 17.50 16.00 -14.62
N HIS A 3 17.52 15.39 -13.43
CA HIS A 3 18.69 14.67 -12.95
C HIS A 3 18.89 13.46 -13.88
N ARG A 4 19.83 13.56 -14.81
CA ARG A 4 20.21 12.45 -15.69
C ARG A 4 21.00 11.47 -14.82
N LEU A 5 20.37 10.35 -14.45
CA LEU A 5 21.06 9.24 -13.79
C LEU A 5 22.15 8.74 -14.73
N ARG A 6 23.42 8.94 -14.37
CA ARG A 6 24.52 8.26 -15.02
C ARG A 6 24.51 6.83 -14.53
N ASP A 7 24.42 5.92 -15.48
CA ASP A 7 24.34 4.49 -15.19
C ASP A 7 25.77 3.94 -15.10
N ASP A 8 26.41 4.25 -13.96
CA ASP A 8 27.84 4.02 -13.70
C ASP A 8 28.14 2.57 -13.22
N PHE A 9 27.16 1.66 -13.27
CA PHE A 9 27.36 0.27 -12.83
C PHE A 9 28.20 -0.53 -13.83
N SER A 10 29.18 -1.26 -13.30
CA SER A 10 29.95 -2.26 -14.02
C SER A 10 29.09 -3.43 -14.51
N LYS A 11 29.62 -4.24 -15.43
CA LYS A 11 28.92 -5.44 -15.93
C LYS A 11 28.59 -6.43 -14.81
N VAL A 12 29.47 -6.55 -13.82
CA VAL A 12 29.31 -7.47 -12.68
C VAL A 12 28.19 -6.97 -11.76
N GLU A 13 28.17 -5.68 -11.42
CA GLU A 13 27.12 -5.10 -10.58
C GLU A 13 25.75 -5.19 -11.26
N ARG A 14 25.67 -4.94 -12.57
CA ARG A 14 24.42 -5.12 -13.32
C ARG A 14 23.93 -6.56 -13.30
N LYS A 15 24.84 -7.53 -13.37
CA LYS A 15 24.49 -8.95 -13.27
C LYS A 15 23.95 -9.25 -11.86
N ALA A 16 24.65 -8.81 -10.81
CA ALA A 16 24.21 -8.98 -9.43
C ALA A 16 22.84 -8.32 -9.16
N LEU A 17 22.58 -7.12 -9.68
CA LEU A 17 21.27 -6.46 -9.56
C LEU A 17 20.15 -7.23 -10.27
N LYS A 18 20.44 -7.85 -11.41
CA LYS A 18 19.48 -8.70 -12.12
C LYS A 18 19.18 -9.98 -11.35
N GLU A 19 20.20 -10.61 -10.78
CA GLU A 19 20.07 -11.80 -9.92
C GLU A 19 19.27 -11.46 -8.66
N LEU A 20 19.62 -10.36 -7.98
CA LEU A 20 18.89 -9.87 -6.81
C LEU A 20 17.43 -9.55 -7.11
N ARG A 21 17.13 -8.98 -8.29
CA ARG A 21 15.74 -8.72 -8.71
C ARG A 21 14.98 -9.99 -9.08
N ALA A 22 15.67 -11.04 -9.54
CA ALA A 22 15.08 -12.31 -9.92
C ALA A 22 14.77 -13.20 -8.70
N ASP A 23 15.44 -12.96 -7.57
CA ASP A 23 15.16 -13.64 -6.32
C ASP A 23 13.76 -13.28 -5.79
N SER A 24 12.85 -14.26 -5.84
CA SER A 24 11.47 -14.10 -5.36
C SER A 24 11.32 -14.25 -3.86
N ASP A 25 12.35 -14.73 -3.15
CA ASP A 25 12.31 -14.91 -1.70
C ASP A 25 12.70 -13.61 -0.99
N LEU A 26 13.29 -12.66 -1.72
CA LEU A 26 13.63 -11.33 -1.24
C LEU A 26 12.59 -10.27 -1.61
N GLY A 27 12.30 -9.39 -0.65
CA GLY A 27 11.57 -8.14 -0.81
C GLY A 27 12.52 -6.96 -0.81
N ILE A 28 12.43 -6.09 -1.82
CA ILE A 28 13.16 -4.83 -1.88
C ILE A 28 12.14 -3.70 -1.75
N VAL A 29 12.18 -2.98 -0.63
CA VAL A 29 11.18 -1.95 -0.31
C VAL A 29 11.84 -0.69 0.23
N PRO A 30 11.24 0.50 0.01
CA PRO A 30 11.73 1.72 0.63
C PRO A 30 11.57 1.65 2.15
N ALA A 31 12.56 2.14 2.89
CA ALA A 31 12.46 2.34 4.33
C ALA A 31 11.54 3.52 4.66
N ASP A 32 10.88 3.47 5.81
CA ASP A 32 10.05 4.57 6.33
C ASP A 32 10.85 5.86 6.53
N LYS A 33 12.15 5.74 6.83
CA LYS A 33 13.05 6.86 7.13
C LYS A 33 14.37 6.77 6.39
N GLY A 34 14.98 7.93 6.13
CA GLY A 34 16.36 8.03 5.67
C GLY A 34 16.59 7.90 4.16
N ARG A 35 15.53 7.81 3.33
CA ARG A 35 15.61 7.54 1.87
C ARG A 35 16.40 6.26 1.54
N SER A 36 16.46 5.33 2.50
CA SER A 36 17.12 4.04 2.33
C SER A 36 16.19 3.02 1.68
N THR A 37 16.78 1.98 1.10
CA THR A 37 16.07 0.78 0.64
C THR A 37 16.48 -0.38 1.54
N VAL A 38 15.53 -1.25 1.89
CA VAL A 38 15.78 -2.44 2.70
C VAL A 38 15.55 -3.67 1.83
N VAL A 39 16.49 -4.61 1.93
CA VAL A 39 16.36 -5.97 1.42
C VAL A 39 16.02 -6.86 2.61
N LEU A 40 14.96 -7.64 2.49
CA LEU A 40 14.43 -8.47 3.57
C LEU A 40 13.81 -9.74 3.02
N GLU A 41 13.71 -10.78 3.84
CA GLU A 41 13.02 -12.01 3.43
C GLU A 41 11.52 -11.76 3.31
N ARG A 42 10.93 -12.19 2.20
CA ARG A 42 9.51 -12.01 1.90
C ARG A 42 8.62 -12.78 2.87
N THR A 43 9.04 -13.95 3.34
CA THR A 43 8.26 -14.74 4.30
C THR A 43 8.16 -14.01 5.65
N ASP A 44 9.29 -13.52 6.16
CA ASP A 44 9.35 -12.73 7.39
C ASP A 44 8.50 -11.46 7.30
N TYR A 45 8.53 -10.77 6.17
CA TYR A 45 7.66 -9.62 5.92
C TYR A 45 6.18 -9.97 6.05
N ILE A 46 5.76 -11.05 5.38
CA ILE A 46 4.37 -11.50 5.37
C ILE A 46 3.95 -11.95 6.77
N ASN A 47 4.78 -12.75 7.45
CA ASN A 47 4.52 -13.23 8.80
C ASN A 47 4.37 -12.07 9.78
N ASN A 48 5.26 -11.08 9.71
CA ASN A 48 5.16 -9.88 10.54
C ASN A 48 3.89 -9.08 10.25
N ALA A 49 3.54 -8.88 8.97
CA ALA A 49 2.31 -8.19 8.59
C ALA A 49 1.07 -8.93 9.10
N GLN A 50 1.02 -10.26 9.01
CA GLN A 50 -0.07 -11.08 9.54
C GLN A 50 -0.16 -10.97 11.06
N ASN A 51 0.96 -11.00 11.78
CA ASN A 51 0.99 -10.79 13.23
C ASN A 51 0.38 -9.44 13.62
N PHE A 52 0.61 -8.37 12.85
CA PHE A 52 -0.05 -7.08 13.07
C PHE A 52 -1.55 -7.09 12.79
N LEU A 53 -2.00 -7.82 11.77
CA LEU A 53 -3.41 -7.88 11.37
C LEU A 53 -4.24 -8.84 12.25
N ASN A 54 -3.59 -9.80 12.90
CA ASN A 54 -4.21 -10.72 13.87
C ASN A 54 -4.51 -10.06 15.23
N ASP A 55 -4.19 -8.78 15.40
CA ASP A 55 -4.60 -8.01 16.58
C ASP A 55 -6.12 -7.77 16.56
N HIS A 56 -6.86 -8.65 17.22
CA HIS A 56 -8.31 -8.59 17.36
C HIS A 56 -8.80 -7.52 18.35
N GLN A 57 -7.90 -6.87 19.09
CA GLN A 57 -8.26 -5.71 19.91
C GLN A 57 -8.36 -4.45 19.04
N SER A 58 -7.52 -4.33 18.00
CA SER A 58 -7.52 -3.19 17.08
C SER A 58 -8.29 -3.42 15.78
N TYR A 59 -8.38 -4.68 15.30
CA TYR A 59 -8.94 -5.01 13.98
C TYR A 59 -10.03 -6.10 14.06
N VAL A 60 -11.01 -5.99 13.17
CA VAL A 60 -12.05 -7.01 12.97
C VAL A 60 -11.98 -7.52 11.53
N PRO A 61 -11.94 -8.85 11.30
CA PRO A 61 -11.95 -9.40 9.96
C PRO A 61 -13.20 -8.99 9.18
N TYR A 62 -13.00 -8.46 7.98
CA TYR A 62 -14.08 -8.06 7.10
C TYR A 62 -14.23 -9.08 5.95
N ARG A 63 -15.24 -9.95 6.05
CA ARG A 63 -15.36 -11.17 5.22
C ARG A 63 -15.86 -10.93 3.79
N SER A 64 -16.65 -9.87 3.58
CA SER A 64 -17.18 -9.53 2.28
C SER A 64 -17.03 -8.05 2.08
N VAL A 65 -16.26 -7.66 1.08
CA VAL A 65 -16.07 -6.27 0.69
C VAL A 65 -17.27 -5.85 -0.18
N PRO A 66 -18.25 -5.08 0.33
CA PRO A 66 -19.45 -4.79 -0.42
C PRO A 66 -19.23 -3.54 -1.29
N ILE A 67 -18.01 -3.28 -1.77
CA ILE A 67 -17.70 -2.07 -2.55
C ILE A 67 -18.67 -1.95 -3.73
N LYS A 68 -18.92 -3.05 -4.45
CA LYS A 68 -19.89 -3.05 -5.54
C LYS A 68 -21.31 -2.66 -5.10
N MET A 69 -21.74 -3.14 -3.93
CA MET A 69 -23.05 -2.83 -3.37
C MET A 69 -23.11 -1.37 -2.92
N LEU A 70 -22.12 -0.89 -2.16
CA LEU A 70 -22.02 0.48 -1.68
C LEU A 70 -21.92 1.48 -2.84
N THR A 71 -21.11 1.20 -3.86
CA THR A 71 -20.99 2.05 -5.05
C THR A 71 -22.32 2.12 -5.81
N ARG A 72 -23.07 1.01 -5.91
CA ARG A 72 -24.40 1.01 -6.50
C ARG A 72 -25.39 1.82 -5.67
N GLU A 73 -25.37 1.63 -4.36
CA GLU A 73 -26.25 2.35 -3.43
C GLU A 73 -26.01 3.86 -3.49
N ILE A 74 -24.75 4.30 -3.37
CA ILE A 74 -24.35 5.71 -3.50
C ILE A 74 -24.83 6.29 -4.84
N ASN A 75 -24.55 5.61 -5.95
CA ASN A 75 -24.93 6.10 -7.26
C ASN A 75 -26.45 6.13 -7.49
N THR A 76 -27.19 5.20 -6.88
CA THR A 76 -28.67 5.17 -6.93
C THR A 76 -29.25 6.32 -6.13
N THR A 77 -28.74 6.58 -4.93
CA THR A 77 -29.15 7.71 -4.09
C THR A 77 -28.85 9.04 -4.78
N LEU A 78 -27.66 9.20 -5.36
CA LEU A 78 -27.30 10.39 -6.14
C LEU A 78 -28.21 10.61 -7.35
N LEU A 79 -28.67 9.54 -8.01
CA LEU A 79 -29.63 9.63 -9.10
C LEU A 79 -31.00 10.09 -8.61
N ALA A 80 -31.49 9.56 -7.49
CA ALA A 80 -32.76 9.96 -6.89
C ALA A 80 -32.73 11.45 -6.47
N MET A 81 -31.63 11.91 -5.85
CA MET A 81 -31.45 13.31 -5.46
C MET A 81 -31.40 14.27 -6.65
N LYS A 82 -30.78 13.85 -7.76
CA LYS A 82 -30.83 14.62 -9.02
C LYS A 82 -32.27 14.72 -9.52
N ASN A 83 -33.00 13.62 -9.53
CA ASN A 83 -34.37 13.58 -10.06
C ASN A 83 -35.36 14.39 -9.21
N SER A 84 -35.13 14.51 -7.90
CA SER A 84 -35.91 15.36 -7.01
C SER A 84 -35.51 16.85 -7.02
N GLY A 85 -34.48 17.21 -7.79
CA GLY A 85 -33.95 18.58 -7.85
C GLY A 85 -33.07 18.98 -6.65
N ALA A 86 -32.81 18.07 -5.72
CA ALA A 86 -31.96 18.32 -4.55
C ALA A 86 -30.47 18.43 -4.88
N THR A 87 -30.05 18.05 -6.10
CA THR A 87 -28.64 18.11 -6.53
C THR A 87 -28.54 18.40 -8.02
N SER A 88 -27.57 19.23 -8.42
CA SER A 88 -27.34 19.54 -9.83
C SER A 88 -26.72 18.35 -10.59
N PRO A 89 -26.86 18.27 -11.93
CA PRO A 89 -26.17 17.26 -12.73
C PRO A 89 -24.65 17.30 -12.58
N ILE A 90 -24.07 18.49 -12.36
CA ILE A 90 -22.63 18.69 -12.20
C ILE A 90 -22.17 18.10 -10.87
N ASP A 91 -22.88 18.42 -9.79
CA ASP A 91 -22.54 17.94 -8.45
C ASP A 91 -22.73 16.43 -8.33
N ARG A 92 -23.79 15.88 -8.95
CA ARG A 92 -23.98 14.43 -9.06
C ARG A 92 -22.78 13.75 -9.73
N ASN A 93 -22.30 14.32 -10.84
CA ASN A 93 -21.18 13.73 -11.57
C ASN A 93 -19.87 13.80 -10.77
N ARG A 94 -19.64 14.86 -10.00
CA ARG A 94 -18.48 14.99 -9.11
C ARG A 94 -18.54 14.01 -7.94
N ALA A 95 -19.72 13.80 -7.36
CA ALA A 95 -19.91 12.91 -6.21
C ALA A 95 -20.05 11.42 -6.59
N ARG A 96 -20.11 11.10 -7.89
CA ARG A 96 -20.34 9.74 -8.37
C ARG A 96 -19.25 8.81 -7.86
N ALA A 97 -19.65 7.77 -7.13
CA ALA A 97 -18.72 6.74 -6.68
C ALA A 97 -18.25 5.90 -7.88
N GLN A 98 -16.94 5.70 -7.96
CA GLN A 98 -16.31 4.76 -8.87
C GLN A 98 -15.91 3.49 -8.09
N GLU A 99 -15.82 2.37 -8.78
CA GLU A 99 -15.28 1.15 -8.18
C GLU A 99 -13.77 1.33 -8.04
N THR A 100 -13.32 1.77 -6.86
CA THR A 100 -11.90 1.94 -6.53
C THR A 100 -11.37 0.65 -5.92
N ALA A 101 -10.10 0.33 -6.20
CA ALA A 101 -9.38 -0.72 -5.51
C ALA A 101 -9.34 -0.44 -4.01
N MET A 102 -9.45 -1.48 -3.19
CA MET A 102 -9.30 -1.36 -1.74
C MET A 102 -7.93 -0.80 -1.40
N ALA A 103 -7.88 -0.06 -0.29
CA ALA A 103 -6.60 0.31 0.29
C ALA A 103 -5.82 -0.96 0.66
N HIS A 104 -4.56 -1.04 0.25
CA HIS A 104 -3.70 -2.17 0.59
C HIS A 104 -3.02 -1.89 1.92
N PHE A 105 -2.93 -2.91 2.77
CA PHE A 105 -2.06 -2.86 3.93
C PHE A 105 -0.63 -3.11 3.50
N TYR A 106 0.27 -2.22 3.88
CA TYR A 106 1.70 -2.43 3.73
C TYR A 106 2.41 -1.98 5.01
N GLY A 107 3.51 -2.65 5.31
CA GLY A 107 4.38 -2.26 6.40
C GLY A 107 5.66 -1.67 5.84
N LEU A 108 6.11 -0.53 6.37
CA LEU A 108 7.39 0.04 5.97
C LEU A 108 8.50 -0.38 6.94
N PRO A 109 9.63 -0.92 6.44
CA PRO A 109 10.80 -1.18 7.24
C PRO A 109 11.29 0.05 7.98
N LYS A 110 11.42 -0.11 9.30
CA LYS A 110 12.01 0.90 10.16
C LYS A 110 13.44 0.52 10.48
N VAL A 111 14.38 1.33 9.99
CA VAL A 111 15.79 1.17 10.34
C VAL A 111 16.00 1.68 11.77
N ASN A 112 16.37 0.80 12.69
CA ASN A 112 16.67 1.15 14.08
C ASN A 112 18.16 1.51 14.25
N LYS A 113 18.45 2.31 15.28
CA LYS A 113 19.83 2.59 15.70
C LYS A 113 20.44 1.34 16.36
N GLU A 114 21.76 1.21 16.28
CA GLU A 114 22.50 0.16 16.99
C GLU A 114 22.17 0.15 18.49
N GLY A 115 21.93 -1.03 19.04
CA GLY A 115 21.57 -1.24 20.46
C GLY A 115 20.06 -1.26 20.76
N ALA A 116 19.18 -1.05 19.77
CA ALA A 116 17.74 -1.24 19.96
C ALA A 116 17.41 -2.74 20.07
N PRO A 117 16.48 -3.16 20.97
CA PRO A 117 16.09 -4.56 21.10
C PRO A 117 15.58 -5.08 19.75
N SER A 118 16.21 -6.16 19.28
CA SER A 118 16.08 -6.76 17.94
C SER A 118 14.75 -7.48 17.69
N GLY A 119 13.68 -7.09 18.40
CA GLY A 119 12.51 -7.95 18.57
C GLY A 119 11.26 -7.67 17.72
N GLN A 120 10.89 -6.42 17.41
CA GLN A 120 9.45 -6.18 17.10
C GLN A 120 9.09 -5.08 16.10
N SER A 121 10.03 -4.44 15.40
CA SER A 121 9.73 -3.19 14.68
C SER A 121 10.19 -3.22 13.23
N TYR A 122 9.75 -4.20 12.44
CA TYR A 122 10.04 -4.19 11.00
C TYR A 122 8.99 -3.47 10.17
N LEU A 123 7.86 -3.02 10.73
CA LEU A 123 6.78 -2.45 9.92
C LEU A 123 6.09 -1.29 10.64
N SER A 124 6.15 -0.09 10.08
CA SER A 124 5.18 0.98 10.40
C SER A 124 3.91 0.79 9.56
N LYS A 125 2.73 0.93 10.20
CA LYS A 125 1.43 0.71 9.57
C LYS A 125 1.08 1.89 8.65
N LYS A 126 0.73 1.61 7.39
CA LYS A 126 0.18 2.59 6.45
C LYS A 126 -0.93 1.95 5.61
N LEU A 127 -1.96 2.74 5.33
CA LEU A 127 -2.99 2.44 4.34
C LEU A 127 -2.74 3.35 3.14
N GLN A 128 -2.61 2.77 1.95
CA GLN A 128 -2.55 3.53 0.69
C GLN A 128 -3.79 3.22 -0.13
N THR A 129 -4.47 4.28 -0.54
CA THR A 129 -5.43 4.23 -1.63
C THR A 129 -4.66 4.26 -2.95
N THR A 130 -5.10 3.49 -3.93
CA THR A 130 -4.60 3.62 -5.31
C THR A 130 -5.23 4.89 -5.90
N ASP A 131 -4.39 5.87 -6.25
CA ASP A 131 -4.81 7.08 -6.99
C ASP A 131 -5.18 6.75 -8.44
#